data_AF-A0A1H3XLI6-F1
#
_entry.id   AF-A0A1H3XLI6-F1
#
_cell.length_a   1.000
_cell.length_b   1.000
_cell.length_c   1.000
_cell.angle_alpha   90.00
_cell.angle_beta   90.00
_cell.angle_gamma   90.00
#
_symmetry.space_group_name_H-M   'P 1'
#
loop_
_entity.id
_entity.type
_entity.pdbx_description
1 polymer ?
#
loop_
_entity_poly.entity_id
_entity_poly.type
_entity_poly.pdbx_seq_one_letter_code
_entity_poly.pdbx_strand_id
1 'polypeptide(L)'
;MGAGEIITAPFYHKDGVQCAFFLIEIVPGSIIDVFDEATSGAEILQKGKEIIKNLVPWRFDVFENAELADNNFLRGSLTAVVRKPVLQLGASAILEMGDTVILNDPIVGQGGNNAIKMADAYARSILEHGTAAFDAHWMDKTFEAFWDYSKYVNHFSDIFLLPPAPHVAEILGEAS
;
A
#
# COMPACT_ATOMS: atom_id res chain seq x y z
N MET A 1 1.42 6.87 21.73
CA MET A 1 1.05 6.57 20.33
C MET A 1 2.36 6.44 19.57
N GLY A 2 2.47 5.49 18.62
CA GLY A 2 3.67 5.37 17.78
C GLY A 2 3.89 6.64 16.95
N ALA A 3 5.12 6.86 16.49
CA ALA A 3 5.43 8.01 15.62
C ALA A 3 5.05 7.72 14.15
N GLY A 4 5.05 6.45 13.76
CA GLY A 4 4.78 5.96 12.42
C GLY A 4 5.64 4.74 12.10
N GLU A 5 5.65 4.34 10.83
CA GLU A 5 6.28 3.12 10.35
C GLU A 5 7.32 3.45 9.28
N ILE A 6 8.41 2.68 9.27
CA ILE A 6 9.46 2.78 8.25
C ILE A 6 9.55 1.45 7.53
N ILE A 7 9.33 1.49 6.22
CA ILE A 7 9.34 0.31 5.37
C ILE A 7 10.40 0.51 4.28
N THR A 8 11.33 -0.44 4.23
CA THR A 8 12.33 -0.50 3.16
C THR A 8 12.34 -1.87 2.54
N ALA A 9 12.35 -1.94 1.22
CA ALA A 9 12.65 -3.19 0.53
C ALA A 9 13.51 -2.92 -0.72
N PRO A 10 14.34 -3.89 -1.11
CA PRO A 10 15.15 -3.78 -2.32
C PRO A 10 14.25 -3.75 -3.56
N PHE A 11 14.64 -2.96 -4.56
CA PHE A 11 14.05 -3.00 -5.90
C PHE A 11 15.12 -2.70 -6.96
N TYR A 12 14.81 -2.97 -8.21
CA TYR A 12 15.65 -2.58 -9.33
C TYR A 12 15.11 -1.30 -9.95
N HIS A 13 15.95 -0.28 -10.02
CA HIS A 13 15.67 0.91 -10.80
C HIS A 13 15.56 0.55 -12.29
N LYS A 14 14.82 1.35 -13.06
CA LYS A 14 14.67 1.15 -14.52
C LYS A 14 16.00 1.10 -15.29
N ASP A 15 17.05 1.70 -14.72
CA ASP A 15 18.40 1.72 -15.30
C ASP A 15 19.25 0.50 -14.87
N GLY A 16 18.64 -0.50 -14.22
CA GLY A 16 19.29 -1.76 -13.83
C GLY A 16 20.11 -1.68 -12.54
N VAL A 17 20.10 -0.54 -11.84
CA VAL A 17 20.77 -0.36 -10.55
C VAL A 17 19.90 -0.96 -9.45
N GLN A 18 20.50 -1.80 -8.60
CA GLN A 18 19.85 -2.26 -7.38
C GLN A 18 19.82 -1.13 -6.35
N CYS A 19 18.64 -0.79 -5.87
CA CYS A 19 18.41 0.21 -4.83
C CYS A 19 17.34 -0.29 -3.85
N ALA A 20 16.85 0.58 -2.98
CA ALA A 20 15.76 0.29 -2.07
C ALA A 20 14.76 1.44 -2.08
N PHE A 21 13.47 1.14 -1.92
CA PHE A 21 12.52 2.20 -1.62
C PHE A 21 12.61 2.53 -0.13
N PHE A 22 12.33 3.78 0.20
CA PHE A 22 12.29 4.25 1.58
C PHE A 22 10.93 4.93 1.81
N LEU A 23 10.02 4.17 2.40
CA LEU A 23 8.68 4.62 2.74
C LEU A 23 8.63 4.94 4.24
N ILE A 24 8.09 6.10 4.57
CA ILE A 24 7.82 6.53 5.95
C ILE A 24 6.33 6.83 6.02
N GLU A 25 5.57 5.97 6.69
CA GLU A 25 4.17 6.21 7.04
C GLU A 25 4.15 7.00 8.34
N ILE A 26 3.50 8.16 8.34
CA ILE A 26 3.60 9.13 9.43
C ILE A 26 2.26 9.21 10.15
N VAL A 27 2.30 9.12 11.48
CA VAL A 27 1.14 9.52 12.29
C VAL A 27 1.09 11.05 12.32
N PRO A 28 0.00 11.70 11.87
CA PRO A 28 -0.12 13.16 11.87
C PRO A 28 0.07 13.75 13.28
N GLY A 29 0.86 14.82 13.36
CA GLY A 29 1.22 15.50 14.62
C GLY A 29 2.28 14.77 15.47
N SER A 30 2.87 13.69 14.97
CA SER A 30 3.93 12.96 15.67
C SER A 30 5.29 13.67 15.61
N ILE A 31 6.28 13.13 16.33
CA ILE A 31 7.66 13.64 16.33
C ILE A 31 8.38 13.47 14.98
N ILE A 32 7.85 12.64 14.07
CA ILE A 32 8.40 12.45 12.71
C ILE A 32 7.56 13.14 11.63
N ASP A 33 6.50 13.86 12.02
CA ASP A 33 5.67 14.64 11.10
C ASP A 33 6.36 15.97 10.74
N VAL A 34 7.42 15.85 9.94
CA VAL A 34 8.37 16.95 9.65
C VAL A 34 8.55 17.23 8.16
N PHE A 35 7.70 16.64 7.31
CA PHE A 35 7.88 16.62 5.86
C PHE A 35 7.02 17.66 5.11
N ASP A 36 6.18 18.43 5.81
CA ASP A 36 5.24 19.36 5.18
C ASP A 36 5.88 20.41 4.27
N GLU A 37 7.07 20.88 4.66
CA GLU A 37 7.83 21.87 3.90
C GLU A 37 8.84 21.25 2.93
N ALA A 38 8.95 19.91 2.88
CA ALA A 38 9.88 19.27 1.97
C ALA A 38 9.37 19.33 0.51
N THR A 39 10.21 19.84 -0.37
CA THR A 39 9.94 20.11 -1.79
C THR A 39 10.84 19.33 -2.74
N SER A 40 11.81 18.57 -2.21
CA SER A 40 12.72 17.75 -3.00
C SER A 40 12.99 16.40 -2.36
N GLY A 41 13.35 15.41 -3.18
CA GLY A 41 13.78 14.10 -2.67
C GLY A 41 15.01 14.18 -1.76
N ALA A 42 15.90 15.16 -1.98
CA ALA A 42 17.08 15.35 -1.15
C ALA A 42 16.71 15.78 0.28
N GLU A 43 15.73 16.68 0.41
CA GLU A 43 15.18 17.07 1.71
C GLU A 43 14.44 15.92 2.39
N ILE A 44 13.65 15.14 1.64
CA ILE A 44 12.99 13.92 2.15
C ILE A 44 14.04 12.94 2.69
N LEU A 45 15.09 12.65 1.92
CA LEU A 45 16.15 11.73 2.31
C LEU A 45 16.92 12.24 3.53
N GLN A 46 17.27 13.53 3.58
CA GLN A 46 17.95 14.11 4.73
C GLN A 46 17.12 13.96 6.01
N LYS A 47 15.85 14.38 5.99
CA LYS A 47 14.93 14.24 7.13
C LYS A 47 14.73 12.78 7.53
N GLY A 48 14.58 11.88 6.55
CA GLY A 48 14.48 10.44 6.79
C GLY A 48 15.73 9.88 7.47
N LYS A 49 16.94 10.28 7.04
CA LYS A 49 18.21 9.90 7.68
C LYS A 49 18.29 10.40 9.13
N GLU A 50 17.84 11.63 9.39
CA GLU A 50 17.76 12.18 10.75
C GLU A 50 16.79 11.37 11.64
N ILE A 51 15.63 10.97 11.11
CA ILE A 51 14.67 10.10 11.81
C ILE A 51 15.30 8.74 12.15
N ILE A 52 15.94 8.08 11.17
CA ILE A 52 16.63 6.79 11.40
C ILE A 52 17.69 6.94 12.47
N LYS A 53 18.53 7.98 12.39
CA LYS A 53 19.60 8.24 13.35
C LYS A 53 19.07 8.44 14.77
N ASN A 54 17.92 9.08 14.92
CA ASN A 54 17.35 9.41 16.23
C ASN A 54 16.50 8.28 16.84
N LEU A 55 15.72 7.56 16.01
CA LEU A 55 14.74 6.57 16.50
C LEU A 55 15.25 5.13 16.43
N VAL A 56 16.04 4.80 15.40
CA VAL A 56 16.55 3.45 15.16
C VAL A 56 18.05 3.46 14.81
N PRO A 57 18.91 4.05 15.66
CA PRO A 57 20.33 4.29 15.35
C PRO A 57 21.10 3.02 14.96
N TRP A 58 20.70 1.85 15.46
CA TRP A 58 21.30 0.55 15.10
C TRP A 58 21.08 0.16 13.63
N ARG A 59 20.22 0.86 12.89
CA ARG A 59 20.03 0.69 11.44
C ARG A 59 20.73 1.78 10.62
N PHE A 60 21.29 2.81 11.26
CA PHE A 60 21.75 4.02 10.57
C PHE A 60 22.91 3.76 9.60
N ASP A 61 23.78 2.79 9.87
CA ASP A 61 24.90 2.44 8.98
C ASP A 61 24.46 2.12 7.55
N VAL A 62 23.25 1.57 7.37
CA VAL A 62 22.68 1.28 6.04
C VAL A 62 22.28 2.55 5.28
N PHE A 63 21.97 3.64 6.01
CA PHE A 63 21.49 4.90 5.45
C PHE A 63 22.55 6.01 5.44
N GLU A 64 23.65 5.86 6.17
CA GLU A 64 24.67 6.90 6.34
C GLU A 64 25.15 7.48 5.01
N ASN A 65 25.43 6.60 4.04
CA ASN A 65 25.88 6.95 2.70
C ASN A 65 24.77 6.77 1.64
N ALA A 66 23.51 6.67 2.06
CA ALA A 66 22.40 6.60 1.12
C ALA A 66 22.29 7.90 0.33
N GLU A 67 22.08 7.74 -0.98
CA GLU A 67 21.85 8.78 -1.97
C GLU A 67 20.60 8.38 -2.78
N LEU A 68 19.94 9.35 -3.42
CA LEU A 68 18.81 9.03 -4.28
C LEU A 68 19.28 8.37 -5.58
N ALA A 69 18.54 7.35 -6.03
CA ALA A 69 18.80 6.72 -7.33
C ALA A 69 18.47 7.67 -8.51
N ASP A 70 17.52 8.59 -8.30
CA ASP A 70 17.11 9.65 -9.23
C ASP A 70 16.47 10.81 -8.43
N ASN A 71 15.81 11.77 -9.09
CA ASN A 71 15.14 12.88 -8.39
C ASN A 71 13.68 12.58 -8.00
N ASN A 72 13.23 11.33 -8.07
CA ASN A 72 11.83 11.00 -7.79
C ASN A 72 11.58 10.90 -6.28
N PHE A 73 10.51 11.54 -5.84
CA PHE A 73 9.97 11.41 -4.50
C PHE A 73 8.45 11.57 -4.57
N LEU A 74 7.75 11.00 -3.59
CA LEU A 74 6.32 11.18 -3.43
C LEU A 74 6.05 11.58 -1.97
N ARG A 75 5.26 12.63 -1.80
CA ARG A 75 4.73 13.06 -0.51
C ARG A 75 3.26 13.35 -0.69
N GLY A 76 2.44 12.84 0.23
CA GLY A 76 1.01 13.09 0.22
C GLY A 76 0.32 12.25 1.28
N SER A 77 -1.01 12.31 1.25
CA SER A 77 -1.88 11.51 2.09
C SER A 77 -2.81 10.69 1.21
N LEU A 78 -3.07 9.45 1.61
CA LEU A 78 -4.03 8.56 0.96
C LEU A 78 -5.15 8.23 1.93
N THR A 79 -6.36 8.03 1.43
CA THR A 79 -7.46 7.45 2.21
C THR A 79 -7.81 6.11 1.62
N ALA A 80 -7.47 5.03 2.33
CA ALA A 80 -7.86 3.68 1.93
C ALA A 80 -9.39 3.56 1.82
N VAL A 81 -9.87 2.92 0.76
CA VAL A 81 -11.31 2.83 0.50
C VAL A 81 -11.66 1.63 -0.38
N VAL A 82 -12.79 1.01 -0.07
CA VAL A 82 -13.45 0.03 -0.92
C VAL A 82 -14.71 0.67 -1.50
N ARG A 83 -14.82 0.67 -2.82
CA ARG A 83 -15.92 1.30 -3.57
C ARG A 83 -16.90 0.24 -4.07
N LYS A 84 -18.01 0.69 -4.63
CA LYS A 84 -18.92 -0.21 -5.35
C LYS A 84 -18.20 -0.76 -6.60
N PRO A 85 -18.26 -2.07 -6.85
CA PRO A 85 -17.48 -2.70 -7.92
C PRO A 85 -18.09 -2.52 -9.30
N VAL A 86 -19.38 -2.19 -9.38
CA VAL A 86 -20.10 -2.05 -10.65
C VAL A 86 -20.60 -0.62 -10.80
N LEU A 87 -20.25 -0.01 -11.92
CA LEU A 87 -20.73 1.29 -12.34
C LEU A 87 -21.73 1.13 -13.50
N GLN A 88 -22.94 1.67 -13.33
CA GLN A 88 -23.91 1.74 -14.43
C GLN A 88 -23.59 2.92 -15.35
N LEU A 89 -23.39 2.65 -16.64
CA LEU A 89 -23.16 3.63 -17.69
C LEU A 89 -24.23 3.51 -18.79
N GLY A 90 -25.34 4.24 -18.61
CA GLY A 90 -26.49 4.16 -19.52
C GLY A 90 -27.08 2.75 -19.53
N ALA A 91 -27.13 2.12 -20.71
CA ALA A 91 -27.60 0.74 -20.87
C ALA A 91 -26.53 -0.32 -20.55
N SER A 92 -25.28 0.07 -20.32
CA SER A 92 -24.16 -0.83 -20.04
C SER A 92 -23.72 -0.76 -18.58
N ALA A 93 -23.04 -1.79 -18.11
CA ALA A 93 -22.38 -1.81 -16.80
C ALA A 93 -20.86 -1.97 -16.98
N ILE A 94 -20.09 -1.46 -16.03
CA ILE A 94 -18.63 -1.53 -15.99
C ILE A 94 -18.23 -2.21 -14.68
N LEU A 95 -17.41 -3.26 -14.76
CA LEU A 95 -16.76 -3.88 -13.61
C LEU A 95 -15.42 -3.20 -13.35
N GLU A 96 -15.27 -2.63 -12.17
CA GLU A 96 -14.08 -1.93 -11.69
C GLU A 96 -12.99 -2.90 -11.21
N MET A 97 -11.71 -2.51 -11.32
CA MET A 97 -10.56 -3.37 -10.99
C MET A 97 -9.39 -2.57 -10.37
N GLY A 98 -8.67 -3.21 -9.44
CA GLY A 98 -7.49 -2.61 -8.79
C GLY A 98 -7.88 -1.38 -7.96
N ASP A 99 -7.04 -0.35 -8.01
CA ASP A 99 -7.18 0.87 -7.19
C ASP A 99 -8.48 1.65 -7.45
N THR A 100 -9.16 1.41 -8.58
CA THR A 100 -10.46 2.04 -8.86
C THR A 100 -11.54 1.53 -7.93
N VAL A 101 -11.48 0.26 -7.50
CA VAL A 101 -12.45 -0.35 -6.57
C VAL A 101 -11.90 -0.58 -5.17
N ILE A 102 -10.64 -1.02 -5.04
CA ILE A 102 -10.00 -1.27 -3.74
C ILE A 102 -8.70 -0.49 -3.71
N LEU A 103 -8.71 0.65 -3.02
CA LEU A 103 -7.53 1.44 -2.76
C LEU A 103 -6.98 1.08 -1.38
N ASN A 104 -5.82 0.41 -1.34
CA ASN A 104 -5.16 0.03 -0.10
C ASN A 104 -4.17 1.10 0.36
N ASP A 105 -4.01 1.22 1.67
CA ASP A 105 -2.86 1.91 2.26
C ASP A 105 -1.56 1.12 2.00
N PRO A 106 -0.41 1.77 1.72
CA PRO A 106 0.83 1.05 1.42
C PRO A 106 1.52 0.41 2.63
N ILE A 107 1.08 0.66 3.88
CA ILE A 107 1.72 0.21 5.13
C ILE A 107 2.08 -1.29 5.18
N VAL A 108 1.32 -2.14 4.47
CA VAL A 108 1.57 -3.60 4.39
C VAL A 108 1.87 -4.09 2.97
N GLY A 109 2.08 -3.19 2.01
CA GLY A 109 2.53 -3.51 0.66
C GLY A 109 1.57 -4.37 -0.17
N GLN A 110 0.25 -4.26 0.06
CA GLN A 110 -0.72 -5.20 -0.52
C GLN A 110 -1.33 -4.75 -1.86
N GLY A 111 -1.40 -3.45 -2.16
CA GLY A 111 -2.13 -2.93 -3.33
C GLY A 111 -1.79 -3.63 -4.65
N GLY A 112 -0.49 -3.70 -5.00
CA GLY A 112 -0.04 -4.36 -6.23
C GLY A 112 -0.34 -5.87 -6.27
N ASN A 113 -0.13 -6.57 -5.14
CA ASN A 113 -0.44 -8.00 -5.03
C ASN A 113 -1.95 -8.26 -5.18
N ASN A 114 -2.78 -7.42 -4.57
CA ASN A 114 -4.23 -7.50 -4.69
C ASN A 114 -4.70 -7.23 -6.11
N ALA A 115 -4.16 -6.20 -6.77
CA ALA A 115 -4.50 -5.88 -8.15
C ALA A 115 -4.18 -7.04 -9.11
N ILE A 116 -3.02 -7.68 -8.97
CA ILE A 116 -2.62 -8.83 -9.79
C ILE A 116 -3.56 -10.02 -9.53
N LYS A 117 -3.87 -10.32 -8.25
CA LYS A 117 -4.79 -11.42 -7.90
C LYS A 117 -6.21 -11.15 -8.40
N MET A 118 -6.67 -9.90 -8.37
CA MET A 118 -7.97 -9.50 -8.90
C MET A 118 -8.01 -9.68 -10.42
N ALA A 119 -6.97 -9.23 -11.13
CA ALA A 119 -6.88 -9.41 -12.57
C ALA A 119 -6.93 -10.89 -12.97
N ASP A 120 -6.21 -11.76 -12.25
CA ASP A 120 -6.24 -13.22 -12.49
C ASP A 120 -7.62 -13.83 -12.18
N ALA A 121 -8.25 -13.45 -11.05
CA ALA A 121 -9.59 -13.90 -10.69
C ALA A 121 -10.65 -13.49 -11.72
N TYR A 122 -10.58 -12.25 -12.20
CA TYR A 122 -11.48 -11.72 -13.22
C TYR A 122 -11.24 -12.39 -14.57
N ALA A 123 -9.98 -12.58 -14.97
CA ALA A 123 -9.66 -13.28 -16.21
C ALA A 123 -10.22 -14.71 -16.22
N ARG A 124 -10.05 -15.45 -15.13
CA ARG A 124 -10.65 -16.79 -14.97
C ARG A 124 -12.18 -16.75 -15.07
N SER A 125 -12.82 -15.82 -14.36
CA SER A 125 -14.28 -15.66 -14.38
C SER A 125 -14.80 -15.31 -15.78
N ILE A 126 -14.08 -14.46 -16.53
CA ILE A 126 -14.43 -14.09 -17.91
C ILE A 126 -14.35 -15.32 -18.84
N LEU A 127 -13.27 -16.10 -18.72
CA LEU A 127 -13.06 -17.30 -19.55
C LEU A 127 -14.11 -18.38 -19.25
N GLU A 128 -14.44 -18.60 -17.97
CA GLU A 128 -15.47 -19.55 -17.55
C GLU A 128 -16.88 -19.14 -17.99
N HIS A 129 -17.17 -17.85 -18.02
CA HIS A 129 -18.47 -17.32 -18.48
C HIS A 129 -18.65 -17.43 -20.00
N GLY A 130 -17.54 -17.48 -20.75
CA GLY A 130 -17.54 -17.68 -22.19
C GLY A 130 -18.26 -16.54 -22.93
N THR A 131 -19.29 -16.88 -23.70
CA THR A 131 -20.05 -15.92 -24.53
C THR A 131 -21.38 -15.49 -23.91
N ALA A 132 -21.63 -15.84 -22.64
CA ALA A 132 -22.82 -15.38 -21.93
C ALA A 132 -22.76 -13.86 -21.67
N ALA A 133 -23.90 -13.25 -21.35
CA ALA A 133 -23.98 -11.81 -21.13
C ALA A 133 -23.21 -11.38 -19.87
N PHE A 134 -22.30 -10.40 -20.00
CA PHE A 134 -21.59 -9.77 -18.89
C PHE A 134 -22.48 -8.68 -18.26
N ASP A 135 -23.58 -9.09 -17.66
CA ASP A 135 -24.50 -8.18 -16.98
C ASP A 135 -24.01 -7.77 -15.58
N ALA A 136 -24.66 -6.77 -14.98
CA ALA A 136 -24.30 -6.26 -13.66
C ALA A 136 -24.33 -7.35 -12.57
N HIS A 137 -25.23 -8.33 -12.68
CA HIS A 137 -25.32 -9.42 -11.71
C HIS A 137 -24.12 -10.36 -11.78
N TRP A 138 -23.66 -10.68 -12.99
CA TRP A 138 -22.41 -11.42 -13.17
C TRP A 138 -21.19 -10.62 -12.68
N MET A 139 -21.16 -9.31 -12.94
CA MET A 139 -20.09 -8.43 -12.49
C MET A 139 -20.01 -8.36 -10.96
N ASP A 140 -21.13 -8.17 -10.28
CA ASP A 140 -21.21 -8.17 -8.81
C ASP A 140 -20.74 -9.52 -8.25
N LYS A 141 -21.22 -10.64 -8.79
CA LYS A 141 -20.77 -11.98 -8.35
C LYS A 141 -19.27 -12.19 -8.55
N THR A 142 -18.72 -11.67 -9.64
CA THR A 142 -17.28 -11.78 -9.95
C THR A 142 -16.45 -11.00 -8.92
N PHE A 143 -16.88 -9.78 -8.56
CA PHE A 143 -16.24 -9.02 -7.49
C PHE A 143 -16.39 -9.70 -6.13
N GLU A 144 -17.60 -10.13 -5.74
CA GLU A 144 -17.85 -10.75 -4.44
C GLU A 144 -16.98 -12.00 -4.22
N ALA A 145 -16.80 -12.82 -5.27
CA ALA A 145 -15.91 -13.97 -5.22
C ALA A 145 -14.44 -13.58 -4.93
N PHE A 146 -13.97 -12.45 -5.46
CA PHE A 146 -12.64 -11.93 -5.13
C PHE A 146 -12.60 -11.27 -3.75
N TRP A 147 -13.65 -10.54 -3.38
CA TRP A 147 -13.79 -9.83 -2.11
C TRP A 147 -13.76 -10.79 -0.92
N ASP A 148 -14.26 -12.02 -1.07
CA ASP A 148 -14.18 -13.06 -0.05
C ASP A 148 -12.74 -13.37 0.40
N TYR A 149 -11.76 -13.17 -0.48
CA TYR A 149 -10.34 -13.17 -0.12
C TYR A 149 -9.87 -11.77 0.31
N SER A 150 -10.13 -10.74 -0.50
CA SER A 150 -9.51 -9.41 -0.30
C SER A 150 -9.92 -8.73 1.00
N LYS A 151 -11.12 -9.01 1.53
CA LYS A 151 -11.58 -8.43 2.80
C LYS A 151 -10.62 -8.67 3.96
N TYR A 152 -9.96 -9.83 4.00
CA TYR A 152 -8.97 -10.15 5.03
C TYR A 152 -7.67 -9.38 4.84
N VAL A 153 -7.26 -9.15 3.59
CA VAL A 153 -6.09 -8.33 3.27
C VAL A 153 -6.32 -6.88 3.67
N ASN A 154 -7.49 -6.34 3.34
CA ASN A 154 -7.90 -5.00 3.77
C ASN A 154 -7.96 -4.88 5.29
N HIS A 155 -8.57 -5.86 5.97
CA HIS A 155 -8.63 -5.87 7.43
C HIS A 155 -7.24 -5.94 8.06
N PHE A 156 -6.31 -6.69 7.45
CA PHE A 156 -4.93 -6.74 7.91
C PHE A 156 -4.23 -5.38 7.79
N SER A 157 -4.44 -4.63 6.71
CA SER A 157 -3.98 -3.24 6.61
C SER A 157 -4.55 -2.36 7.73
N ASP A 158 -5.86 -2.46 7.99
CA ASP A 158 -6.52 -1.67 9.03
C ASP A 158 -5.93 -1.93 10.43
N ILE A 159 -5.53 -3.17 10.73
CA ILE A 159 -4.88 -3.52 12.00
C ILE A 159 -3.55 -2.76 12.19
N PHE A 160 -2.78 -2.58 11.10
CA PHE A 160 -1.49 -1.88 11.16
C PHE A 160 -1.63 -0.35 11.18
N LEU A 161 -2.72 0.19 10.63
CA LEU A 161 -3.01 1.63 10.65
C LEU A 161 -3.51 2.15 12.00
N LEU A 162 -4.08 1.25 12.80
CA LEU A 162 -4.63 1.60 14.11
C LEU A 162 -3.60 1.34 15.21
N PRO A 163 -3.68 2.04 16.35
CA PRO A 163 -2.90 1.68 17.52
C PRO A 163 -3.05 0.19 17.83
N PRO A 164 -1.94 -0.56 18.00
CA PRO A 164 -2.01 -2.02 18.12
C PRO A 164 -2.83 -2.40 19.35
N ALA A 165 -3.82 -3.27 19.16
CA ALA A 165 -4.57 -3.85 20.26
C ALA A 165 -3.61 -4.68 21.15
N PRO A 166 -3.91 -4.86 22.45
CA PRO A 166 -3.01 -5.56 23.38
C PRO A 166 -2.53 -6.93 22.88
N HIS A 167 -3.45 -7.75 22.34
CA HIS A 167 -3.11 -9.06 21.81
C HIS A 167 -2.19 -9.01 20.58
N VAL A 168 -2.27 -7.95 19.76
CA VAL A 168 -1.37 -7.76 18.60
C VAL A 168 0.04 -7.44 19.10
N ALA A 169 0.15 -6.55 20.10
CA ALA A 169 1.43 -6.20 20.71
C ALA A 169 2.10 -7.42 21.37
N GLU A 170 1.32 -8.26 22.07
CA GLU A 170 1.80 -9.52 22.65
C GLU A 170 2.36 -10.46 21.57
N ILE A 171 1.60 -10.70 20.48
CA ILE A 171 2.04 -11.57 19.38
C ILE A 171 3.33 -11.06 18.73
N LEU A 172 3.44 -9.75 18.49
CA LEU A 172 4.65 -9.15 17.91
C LEU A 172 5.85 -9.27 18.85
N GLY A 173 5.63 -9.10 20.16
CA GLY A 173 6.66 -9.26 21.18
C GLY A 173 7.23 -10.69 21.25
N GLU A 174 6.39 -11.71 21.08
CA GLU A 174 6.83 -13.12 21.04
C GLU A 174 7.53 -13.49 19.71
N ALA A 175 7.35 -12.70 18.66
CA ALA A 175 7.97 -12.89 17.35
C ALA A 175 9.29 -12.12 17.16
N SER A 176 9.75 -11.41 18.19
CA SER A 176 10.92 -10.50 18.18
C SER A 176 12.26 -11.20 18.42
#